data_AF-A0A4U0MU20-F1
#
_entry.id   AF-A0A4U0MU20-F1
#
_cell.length_a   1.000
_cell.length_b   1.000
_cell.length_c   1.000
_cell.angle_alpha   90.00
_cell.angle_beta   90.00
_cell.angle_gamma   90.00
#
_symmetry.space_group_name_H-M   'P 1'
#
loop_
_entity.id
_entity.type
_entity.pdbx_description
1 polymer ?
#
loop_
_entity_poly.entity_id
_entity_poly.type
_entity_poly.pdbx_seq_one_letter_code
_entity_poly.pdbx_strand_id
1 'polypeptide(L)' 'MSEKESFRPGEIVPDSGIYECNCGQHHHWSTDVKGHRFPPPSQGCSGNAWVLKDPAHPAT' A
#
# COMPACT_ATOMS: atom_id res chain seq x y z
N MET A 1 -15.37 0.33 -9.75
CA MET A 1 -15.08 -0.85 -8.92
C MET A 1 -13.58 -0.86 -8.73
N SER A 2 -13.06 -0.38 -7.60
CA SER A 2 -11.61 -0.41 -7.38
C SER A 2 -11.26 -1.81 -6.88
N GLU A 3 -10.71 -2.61 -7.80
CA GLU A 3 -10.02 -3.84 -7.48
C GLU A 3 -9.08 -3.56 -6.30
N LYS A 4 -9.18 -4.33 -5.21
CA LYS A 4 -8.23 -4.24 -4.10
C LYS A 4 -6.89 -4.78 -4.59
N GLU A 5 -6.11 -3.93 -5.25
CA GLU A 5 -4.77 -4.26 -5.69
C GLU A 5 -3.90 -4.43 -4.44
N SER A 6 -3.33 -5.64 -4.31
CA SER A 6 -2.47 -6.02 -3.20
C SER A 6 -1.04 -6.03 -3.69
N PHE A 7 -0.28 -5.01 -3.29
CA PHE A 7 1.07 -4.74 -3.75
C PHE A 7 2.09 -5.39 -2.83
N ARG A 8 3.13 -6.02 -3.41
CA ARG A 8 4.17 -6.69 -2.62
C ARG A 8 5.26 -5.72 -2.18
N PRO A 9 5.93 -5.98 -1.03
CA PRO A 9 7.12 -5.23 -0.65
C PRO A 9 8.19 -5.32 -1.74
N GLY A 10 8.75 -4.17 -2.12
CA GLY A 10 9.70 -4.04 -3.24
C GLY A 10 9.06 -3.70 -4.59
N GLU A 11 7.73 -3.80 -4.72
CA GLU A 11 7.00 -3.36 -5.92
C GLU A 11 6.94 -1.83 -5.99
N ILE A 12 6.80 -1.29 -7.20
CA ILE A 12 6.69 0.15 -7.40
C ILE A 12 5.26 0.57 -7.11
N VAL A 13 5.11 1.56 -6.23
CA VAL A 13 3.84 2.22 -5.91
C VAL A 13 3.25 2.81 -7.19
N PRO A 14 2.08 2.33 -7.67
CA PRO A 14 1.48 2.83 -8.89
C PRO A 14 0.79 4.18 -8.70
N ASP A 15 0.34 4.50 -7.48
CA ASP A 15 -0.36 5.73 -7.16
C ASP A 15 -0.04 6.22 -5.74
N SER A 16 -0.04 7.53 -5.53
CA SER A 16 0.15 8.07 -4.19
C SER A 16 -1.11 7.85 -3.37
N GLY A 17 -1.01 7.49 -2.10
CA GLY A 17 -2.19 7.17 -1.30
C GLY A 17 -1.90 6.52 0.04
N ILE A 18 -2.98 6.18 0.74
CA ILE A 18 -3.00 5.41 1.97
C ILE A 18 -3.14 3.93 1.59
N TYR A 19 -2.11 3.18 1.94
CA TYR A 19 -2.05 1.75 1.84
C TYR A 19 -2.24 1.12 3.22
N GLU A 20 -2.97 0.03 3.30
CA GLU A 20 -3.17 -0.75 4.52
C GLU A 20 -2.56 -2.15 4.33
N CYS A 21 -1.78 -2.60 5.31
CA CYS A 21 -1.25 -3.94 5.27
C CYS A 21 -2.36 -4.98 5.46
N ASN A 22 -2.33 -6.05 4.67
CA ASN A 22 -3.27 -7.17 4.77
C ASN A 22 -3.07 -8.06 6.03
N CYS A 23 -2.17 -7.72 6.98
CA CYS A 23 -2.09 -8.49 8.24
C CYS A 23 -3.26 -8.29 9.21
N GLY A 24 -4.24 -7.44 8.89
CA GLY A 24 -5.39 -7.18 9.76
C GLY A 24 -5.05 -6.38 11.02
N GLN A 25 -3.81 -5.90 11.15
CA GLN A 25 -3.34 -5.04 12.23
C GLN A 25 -3.47 -3.54 11.91
N HIS A 26 -4.22 -3.16 10.86
CA HIS A 26 -4.43 -1.75 10.48
C HIS A 26 -3.13 -0.96 10.34
N HIS A 27 -2.07 -1.58 9.78
CA HIS A 27 -0.85 -0.84 9.47
C HIS A 27 -1.10 0.04 8.27
N HIS A 28 -1.30 1.33 8.52
CA HIS A 28 -1.43 2.32 7.48
C HIS A 28 -0.04 2.82 7.08
N TRP A 29 0.23 2.78 5.78
CA TRP A 29 1.38 3.38 5.16
C TRP A 29 0.90 4.37 4.11
N SER A 30 1.12 5.65 4.38
CA SER A 30 0.84 6.73 3.43
C SER A 30 2.10 7.05 2.65
N THR A 31 1.97 7.13 1.33
CA THR A 31 3.02 7.63 0.44
C THR A 31 2.47 8.73 -0.45
N ASP A 32 3.14 9.88 -0.42
CA ASP A 32 2.81 11.02 -1.27
C ASP A 32 3.49 10.93 -2.64
N VAL A 33 4.49 10.05 -2.78
CA VAL A 33 5.33 9.95 -3.97
C VAL A 33 5.06 8.63 -4.73
N LYS A 34 4.44 8.74 -5.91
CA LYS A 34 4.34 7.65 -6.90
C LYS A 34 5.73 7.27 -7.39
N GLY A 35 6.00 5.97 -7.51
CA GLY A 35 7.30 5.47 -7.96
C GLY A 35 8.24 5.03 -6.82
N HIS A 36 7.88 5.24 -5.56
CA HIS A 36 8.62 4.66 -4.44
C HIS A 36 8.35 3.16 -4.31
N ARG A 37 9.28 2.40 -3.74
CA ARG A 37 9.07 0.97 -3.51
C ARG A 37 8.37 0.77 -2.18
N PHE A 38 7.42 -0.17 -2.13
CA PHE A 38 6.79 -0.55 -0.87
C PHE A 38 7.85 -1.05 0.12
N PRO A 39 7.90 -0.51 1.35
CA PRO A 39 8.83 -0.98 2.36
C PRO A 39 8.49 -2.44 2.73
N PRO A 40 9.50 -3.24 3.13
CA PRO A 40 9.24 -4.54 3.70
C PRO A 40 8.38 -4.37 4.97
N PRO A 41 7.36 -5.24 5.17
CA PRO A 41 6.59 -5.24 6.39
C PRO A 41 7.51 -5.45 7.59
N SER A 42 7.22 -4.78 8.70
CA SER A 42 7.99 -4.90 9.94
C SER A 42 8.11 -6.36 10.37
N GLN A 43 9.29 -6.72 10.88
CA GLN A 43 9.63 -8.08 11.28
C GLN A 43 8.62 -8.59 12.32
N GLY A 44 7.67 -9.44 11.88
CA GLY A 44 6.57 -9.94 12.71
C GLY A 44 5.15 -9.64 12.22
N CYS A 45 4.95 -8.82 11.17
CA CYS A 45 3.64 -8.74 10.51
C CYS A 45 3.49 -9.90 9.52
N SER A 46 2.45 -10.72 9.68
CA SER A 46 2.09 -11.81 8.76
C SER A 46 1.62 -11.32 7.38
N GLY A 47 1.63 -10.01 7.18
CA GLY A 47 1.09 -9.31 6.03
C GLY A 47 2.22 -9.03 5.08
N ASN A 48 2.09 -9.60 3.90
CA ASN A 48 3.07 -9.62 2.82
C ASN A 48 2.59 -8.79 1.62
N ALA A 49 1.50 -8.04 1.80
CA ALA A 49 0.96 -7.16 0.79
C ALA A 49 0.33 -5.91 1.39
N TRP A 50 0.43 -4.82 0.64
CA TRP A 50 -0.13 -3.50 0.90
C TRP A 50 -1.35 -3.31 -0.01
N VAL A 51 -2.49 -2.93 0.57
CA VAL A 51 -3.74 -2.74 -0.17
C VAL A 51 -4.05 -1.26 -0.22
N LEU A 52 -4.27 -0.71 -1.41
CA LEU A 52 -4.68 0.69 -1.53
C LEU A 52 -6.07 0.87 -0.91
N LYS A 53 -6.15 1.71 0.11
CA LYS A 53 -7.41 2.09 0.75
C LYS A 53 -7.94 3.40 0.23
N ASP A 54 -7.07 4.39 0.14
CA ASP A 54 -7.45 5.76 -0.22
C ASP A 54 -6.39 6.36 -1.13
N PRO A 55 -6.66 6.51 -2.44
CA PRO A 55 -5.74 7.20 -3.34
C PRO A 55 -5.69 8.69 -3.00
N ALA A 56 -4.48 9.24 -2.88
CA ALA A 56 -4.25 10.66 -2.59
C ALA A 56 -4.70 11.56 -3.75
N HIS A 57 -4.68 11.03 -4.98
CA HIS A 57 -5.18 11.74 -6.15
C HIS A 57 -6.41 11.01 -6.71
N PRO A 58 -7.63 11.57 -6.59
CA PRO A 58 -8.75 11.08 -7.38
C PRO A 58 -8.41 11.33 -8.85
N ALA A 59 -8.31 10.25 -9.64
CA ALA A 59 -8.15 10.35 -11.09
C ALA A 59 -9.30 11.20 -11.65
N THR A 60 -8.96 12.38 -12.18
CA THR A 60 -9.89 13.31 -12.85
C THR A 60 -10.38 12.72 -14.16
#